data_AF-A0A542GI12-F1
#
_entry.id   AF-A0A542GI12-F1
#
_cell.length_a   1.000
_cell.length_b   1.000
_cell.length_c   1.000
_cell.angle_alpha   90.00
_cell.angle_beta   90.00
_cell.angle_gamma   90.00
#
_symmetry.space_group_name_H-M   'P 1'
#
loop_
_entity.id
_entity.type
_entity.pdbx_description
1 polymer ?
#
loop_
_entity_poly.entity_id
_entity_poly.type
_entity_poly.pdbx_seq_one_letter_code
_entity_poly.pdbx_strand_id
1 'polypeptide(L)'
;MSFPWSGPAGNGLSARTLSLHSPAIQGLSAAAMGALLLASAGKHFRDPGFYRDVVPEYLCRRDPEPGADQSAGANHPLAILSRDEWIAVSGLLELAAAVGILLPPTRKLTATALTAMFTAFLAGHVDALVKAYGPQGTPRRRKIHSIRLPLQAPLILWAWNLRKPVQRAPQLGGGV
;
A
#
# COMPACT_ATOMS: atom_id res chain seq x y z
N MET A 1 28.22 40.94 -55.66
CA MET A 1 28.99 39.97 -54.84
C MET A 1 28.18 39.73 -53.57
N SER A 2 27.51 38.57 -53.47
CA SER A 2 26.63 38.24 -52.34
C SER A 2 27.22 37.02 -51.65
N PHE A 3 27.59 37.15 -50.38
CA PHE A 3 28.07 36.03 -49.57
C PHE A 3 26.88 35.32 -48.91
N PRO A 4 26.78 33.97 -48.98
CA PRO A 4 25.83 33.23 -48.18
C PRO A 4 26.42 33.01 -46.78
N TRP A 5 25.86 33.68 -45.79
CA TRP A 5 26.13 33.42 -44.37
C TRP A 5 25.51 32.08 -43.96
N SER A 6 26.34 31.10 -43.62
CA SER A 6 25.92 29.82 -43.03
C SER A 6 25.97 29.96 -41.51
N GLY A 7 24.82 30.08 -40.86
CA GLY A 7 24.71 30.01 -39.40
C GLY A 7 24.97 28.59 -38.88
N PRO A 8 25.53 28.42 -37.68
CA PRO A 8 25.79 27.10 -37.14
C PRO A 8 24.46 26.39 -36.84
N ALA A 9 24.38 25.12 -37.23
CA ALA A 9 23.37 24.19 -36.76
C ALA A 9 23.47 24.13 -35.23
N GLY A 10 22.58 24.85 -34.55
CA GLY A 10 22.38 24.72 -33.12
C GLY A 10 21.95 23.29 -32.85
N ASN A 11 22.88 22.49 -32.33
CA ASN A 11 22.63 21.14 -31.83
C ASN A 11 21.33 21.15 -31.03
N GLY A 12 20.32 20.50 -31.58
CA GLY A 12 19.11 20.15 -30.87
C GLY A 12 19.47 19.19 -29.75
N LEU A 13 19.93 19.75 -28.62
CA LEU A 13 19.82 19.15 -27.31
C LEU A 13 18.32 19.14 -26.98
N SER A 14 17.58 18.32 -27.73
CA SER A 14 16.25 17.87 -27.38
C SER A 14 16.45 17.22 -26.03
N ALA A 15 16.11 17.98 -24.99
CA ALA A 15 16.07 17.54 -23.63
C ALA A 15 15.39 16.18 -23.68
N ARG A 16 16.19 15.11 -23.48
CA ARG A 16 15.71 13.76 -23.22
C ARG A 16 14.71 13.94 -22.11
N THR A 17 13.46 14.06 -22.50
CA THR A 17 12.32 14.15 -21.62
C THR A 17 12.37 12.78 -20.98
N LEU A 18 12.96 12.71 -19.78
CA LEU A 18 12.97 11.52 -18.96
C LEU A 18 11.50 11.19 -18.78
N SER A 19 11.00 10.34 -19.67
CA SER A 19 9.60 9.98 -19.67
C SER A 19 9.40 9.28 -18.34
N LEU A 20 8.71 9.97 -17.43
CA LEU A 20 8.37 9.53 -16.08
C LEU A 20 7.61 8.18 -16.05
N HIS A 21 7.36 7.59 -17.22
CA HIS A 21 6.63 6.37 -17.49
C HIS A 21 7.51 5.25 -18.08
N SER A 22 8.84 5.37 -18.02
CA SER A 22 9.75 4.34 -18.53
C SER A 22 9.50 2.99 -17.84
N PRO A 23 9.48 1.86 -18.58
CA PRO A 23 9.25 0.52 -18.02
C PRO A 23 10.13 0.18 -16.81
N ALA A 24 11.39 0.63 -16.83
CA ALA A 24 12.36 0.44 -15.75
C ALA A 24 11.96 1.18 -14.46
N ILE A 25 11.49 2.43 -14.58
CA ILE A 25 11.04 3.23 -13.42
C ILE A 25 9.79 2.60 -12.81
N GLN A 26 8.83 2.16 -13.64
CA GLN A 26 7.65 1.45 -13.14
C GLN A 26 8.00 0.11 -12.47
N GLY A 27 8.97 -0.63 -13.02
CA GLY A 27 9.49 -1.85 -12.42
C GLY A 27 10.13 -1.59 -11.05
N LEU A 28 10.98 -0.56 -10.94
CA LEU A 28 11.60 -0.17 -9.68
C LEU A 28 10.57 0.30 -8.64
N SER A 29 9.58 1.09 -9.07
CA SER A 29 8.49 1.56 -8.21
C SER A 29 7.64 0.39 -7.68
N ALA A 30 7.30 -0.57 -8.54
CA ALA A 30 6.62 -1.80 -8.13
C ALA A 30 7.49 -2.64 -7.16
N ALA A 31 8.80 -2.73 -7.40
CA ALA A 31 9.72 -3.42 -6.51
C ALA A 31 9.81 -2.76 -5.14
N ALA A 32 9.86 -1.42 -5.07
CA ALA A 32 9.87 -0.68 -3.81
C ALA A 32 8.56 -0.89 -3.03
N MET A 33 7.40 -0.84 -3.69
CA MET A 33 6.12 -1.19 -3.07
C MET A 33 6.11 -2.63 -2.56
N GLY A 34 6.58 -3.59 -3.37
CA GLY A 34 6.70 -5.00 -2.98
C GLY A 34 7.60 -5.21 -1.77
N ALA A 35 8.74 -4.52 -1.70
CA ALA A 35 9.64 -4.58 -0.55
C ALA A 35 9.01 -4.05 0.74
N LEU A 36 8.27 -2.94 0.66
CA LEU A 36 7.53 -2.40 1.81
C LEU A 36 6.46 -3.37 2.31
N LEU A 37 5.71 -3.98 1.39
CA LEU A 37 4.69 -4.98 1.71
C LEU A 37 5.32 -6.23 2.34
N LEU A 38 6.45 -6.70 1.82
CA LEU A 38 7.16 -7.84 2.38
C LEU A 38 7.67 -7.54 3.80
N ALA A 39 8.21 -6.34 4.02
CA ALA A 39 8.63 -5.91 5.35
C ALA A 39 7.44 -5.81 6.33
N SER A 40 6.31 -5.26 5.87
CA SER A 40 5.07 -5.17 6.65
C SER A 40 4.49 -6.56 6.98
N ALA A 41 4.40 -7.45 5.99
CA ALA A 41 3.97 -8.84 6.19
C ALA A 41 4.89 -9.55 7.21
N GLY A 42 6.21 -9.39 7.05
CA GLY A 42 7.19 -9.94 7.99
C GLY A 42 7.02 -9.45 9.43
N LYS A 43 6.46 -8.25 9.63
CA LYS A 43 6.17 -7.70 10.95
C LYS A 43 4.88 -8.29 11.56
N HIS A 44 3.85 -8.58 10.75
CA HIS A 44 2.64 -9.26 11.24
C HIS A 44 2.97 -10.59 11.94
N PHE A 45 3.90 -11.37 11.37
CA PHE A 45 4.28 -12.67 11.92
C PHE A 45 5.31 -12.60 13.07
N ARG A 46 6.19 -11.58 13.08
CA ARG A 46 7.24 -11.45 14.12
C ARG A 46 6.80 -10.67 15.35
N ASP A 47 5.92 -9.70 15.18
CA ASP A 47 5.42 -8.82 16.25
C ASP A 47 3.92 -8.51 16.01
N PRO A 48 3.04 -9.51 16.17
CA PRO A 48 1.61 -9.33 15.96
C PRO A 48 0.99 -8.32 16.95
N GLY A 49 1.60 -8.15 18.13
CA GLY A 49 1.17 -7.20 19.16
C GLY A 49 1.07 -5.76 18.65
N PHE A 50 1.94 -5.37 17.71
CA PHE A 50 1.92 -4.05 17.08
C PHE A 50 0.61 -3.71 16.34
N TYR A 51 -0.11 -4.73 15.85
CA TYR A 51 -1.33 -4.56 15.05
C TYR A 51 -2.61 -4.66 15.85
N ARG A 52 -2.53 -5.09 17.12
CA ARG A 52 -3.70 -5.22 17.99
C ARG A 52 -4.39 -3.90 18.23
N ASP A 53 -3.68 -2.79 18.25
CA ASP A 53 -4.31 -1.47 18.39
C ASP A 53 -5.00 -1.01 17.09
N VAL A 54 -4.71 -1.63 15.94
CA VAL A 54 -5.17 -1.21 14.60
C VAL A 54 -6.35 -2.03 14.10
N VAL A 55 -6.47 -3.31 14.45
CA VAL A 55 -7.63 -4.12 14.05
C VAL A 55 -8.85 -3.67 14.87
N PRO A 56 -9.93 -3.17 14.25
CA PRO A 56 -11.09 -2.71 15.00
C PRO A 56 -11.75 -3.84 15.81
N GLU A 57 -12.16 -3.53 17.04
CA GLU A 57 -12.84 -4.51 17.92
C GLU A 57 -14.13 -5.06 17.30
N TYR A 58 -14.85 -4.25 16.52
CA TYR A 58 -16.12 -4.66 15.91
C TYR A 58 -15.97 -5.71 14.80
N LEU A 59 -14.75 -5.96 14.31
CA LEU A 59 -14.43 -7.04 13.36
C LEU A 59 -13.97 -8.32 14.06
N CYS A 60 -13.62 -8.23 15.35
CA CYS A 60 -13.01 -9.34 16.08
C CYS A 60 -14.08 -10.17 16.78
N ARG A 61 -14.15 -11.45 16.44
CA ARG A 61 -14.89 -12.44 17.21
C ARG A 61 -14.21 -12.62 18.57
N ARG A 62 -14.99 -12.59 19.64
CA ARG A 62 -14.53 -13.03 20.96
C ARG A 62 -14.57 -14.54 21.00
N ASP A 63 -13.43 -15.16 21.20
CA ASP A 63 -13.37 -16.61 21.41
C ASP A 63 -13.77 -16.91 22.87
N PRO A 64 -14.51 -18.00 23.14
CA PRO A 64 -14.91 -18.34 24.50
C PRO A 64 -13.68 -18.75 25.33
N GLU A 65 -13.34 -17.95 26.34
CA GLU A 65 -12.33 -18.34 27.32
C GLU A 65 -12.93 -19.39 28.28
N PRO A 66 -12.23 -20.50 28.59
CA PRO A 66 -12.71 -21.50 29.54
C PRO A 66 -12.98 -20.86 30.91
N GLY A 67 -14.25 -20.82 31.32
CA GLY A 67 -14.68 -20.25 32.61
C GLY A 67 -15.09 -18.77 32.56
N ALA A 68 -15.10 -18.12 31.38
CA ALA A 68 -15.66 -16.78 31.24
C ALA A 68 -17.20 -16.81 31.22
N ASP A 69 -17.81 -15.78 31.81
CA ASP A 69 -19.26 -15.60 31.79
C ASP A 69 -19.75 -15.45 30.34
N GLN A 70 -20.47 -16.46 29.86
CA GLN A 70 -21.06 -16.50 28.51
C GLN A 70 -22.15 -15.45 28.33
N SER A 71 -22.54 -14.74 29.40
CA SER A 71 -23.49 -13.61 29.39
C SER A 71 -22.86 -12.30 28.91
N ALA A 72 -21.55 -12.25 28.68
CA ALA A 72 -20.80 -11.05 28.30
C ALA A 72 -20.98 -10.63 26.83
N GLY A 73 -22.22 -10.30 26.44
CA GLY A 73 -22.59 -9.56 25.22
C GLY A 73 -22.39 -10.31 23.90
N ALA A 74 -23.42 -10.30 23.05
CA ALA A 74 -23.35 -10.88 21.71
C ALA A 74 -22.21 -10.27 20.87
N ASN A 75 -21.54 -11.11 20.07
CA ASN A 75 -20.57 -10.67 19.09
C ASN A 75 -21.21 -9.68 18.09
N HIS A 76 -20.45 -8.69 17.66
CA HIS A 76 -20.90 -7.76 16.61
C HIS A 76 -21.21 -8.54 15.32
N PRO A 77 -22.21 -8.16 14.50
CA PRO A 77 -22.57 -8.89 13.27
C PRO A 77 -21.42 -9.07 12.27
N LEU A 78 -20.40 -8.21 12.32
CA LEU A 78 -19.21 -8.24 11.47
C LEU A 78 -18.01 -8.97 12.11
N ALA A 79 -18.19 -9.57 13.28
CA ALA A 79 -17.15 -10.26 14.02
C ALA A 79 -16.92 -11.68 13.49
N ILE A 80 -16.16 -11.78 12.39
CA ILE A 80 -15.99 -13.04 11.63
C ILE A 80 -14.80 -13.85 12.12
N LEU A 81 -13.65 -13.20 12.31
CA LEU A 81 -12.38 -13.81 12.71
C LEU A 81 -11.91 -13.26 14.06
N SER A 82 -11.10 -14.01 14.78
CA SER A 82 -10.40 -13.51 15.96
C SER A 82 -9.40 -12.41 15.55
N ARG A 83 -8.96 -11.62 16.54
CA ARG A 83 -7.98 -10.54 16.31
C ARG A 83 -6.68 -11.06 15.70
N ASP A 84 -6.16 -12.16 16.24
CA ASP A 84 -4.90 -12.74 15.78
C ASP A 84 -5.07 -13.40 14.40
N GLU A 85 -6.25 -13.97 14.09
CA GLU A 85 -6.59 -14.45 12.74
C GLU A 85 -6.62 -13.30 11.72
N TRP A 86 -7.24 -12.17 12.05
CA TRP A 86 -7.24 -10.99 11.17
C TRP A 86 -5.83 -10.49 10.87
N ILE A 87 -4.95 -10.46 11.88
CA ILE A 87 -3.54 -10.06 11.73
C ILE A 87 -2.80 -11.05 10.82
N ALA A 88 -3.03 -12.36 10.98
CA ALA A 88 -2.40 -13.37 10.14
C ALA A 88 -2.88 -13.28 8.69
N VAL A 89 -4.20 -13.14 8.47
CA VAL A 89 -4.81 -13.01 7.14
C VAL A 89 -4.34 -11.74 6.44
N SER A 90 -4.30 -10.59 7.13
CA SER A 90 -3.78 -9.35 6.54
C SER A 90 -2.30 -9.47 6.16
N GLY A 91 -1.49 -10.12 7.02
CA GLY A 91 -0.08 -10.41 6.70
C GLY A 91 0.09 -11.30 5.47
N LEU A 92 -0.77 -12.31 5.30
CA LEU A 92 -0.76 -13.18 4.13
C LEU A 92 -1.19 -12.43 2.85
N LEU A 93 -2.21 -11.58 2.94
CA LEU A 93 -2.64 -10.72 1.84
C LEU A 93 -1.54 -9.74 1.41
N GLU A 94 -0.83 -9.14 2.36
CA GLU A 94 0.32 -8.27 2.08
C GLU A 94 1.46 -9.04 1.40
N LEU A 95 1.76 -10.26 1.84
CA LEU A 95 2.77 -11.12 1.22
C LEU A 95 2.37 -11.50 -0.23
N ALA A 96 1.11 -11.90 -0.45
CA ALA A 96 0.60 -12.21 -1.77
C ALA A 96 0.67 -10.98 -2.69
N ALA A 97 0.32 -9.80 -2.19
CA ALA A 97 0.43 -8.55 -2.94
C ALA A 97 1.89 -8.15 -3.23
N ALA A 98 2.82 -8.43 -2.30
CA ALA A 98 4.26 -8.20 -2.52
C ALA A 98 4.79 -9.00 -3.71
N VAL A 99 4.33 -10.25 -3.88
CA VAL A 99 4.66 -11.07 -5.06
C VAL A 99 3.89 -10.59 -6.29
N GLY A 100 2.58 -10.36 -6.16
CA GLY A 100 1.70 -10.01 -7.28
C GLY A 100 2.04 -8.67 -7.95
N ILE A 101 2.61 -7.71 -7.23
CA ILE A 101 3.00 -6.42 -7.79
C ILE A 101 4.29 -6.50 -8.63
N LEU A 102 5.14 -7.50 -8.39
CA LEU A 102 6.37 -7.70 -9.16
C LEU A 102 6.07 -8.23 -10.56
N LEU A 103 5.06 -9.10 -10.68
CA LEU A 103 4.65 -9.78 -11.90
C LEU A 103 3.87 -8.82 -12.83
N PRO A 104 4.39 -8.46 -14.03
CA PRO A 104 3.73 -7.56 -14.96
C PRO A 104 2.25 -7.86 -15.27
N PRO A 105 1.82 -9.13 -15.51
CA PRO A 105 0.42 -9.42 -15.85
C PRO A 105 -0.55 -9.19 -14.69
N THR A 106 -0.10 -9.29 -13.43
CA THR A 106 -0.95 -9.14 -12.24
C THR A 106 -0.87 -7.76 -11.61
N ARG A 107 0.02 -6.87 -12.09
CA ARG A 107 0.25 -5.54 -11.51
C ARG A 107 -1.02 -4.71 -11.34
N LYS A 108 -1.84 -4.60 -12.39
CA LYS A 108 -3.05 -3.77 -12.34
C LYS A 108 -4.05 -4.30 -11.32
N LEU A 109 -4.25 -5.61 -11.28
CA LEU A 109 -5.13 -6.25 -10.30
C LEU A 109 -4.59 -6.05 -8.87
N THR A 110 -3.32 -6.37 -8.66
CA THR A 110 -2.65 -6.27 -7.36
C THR A 110 -2.63 -4.83 -6.84
N ALA A 111 -2.28 -3.86 -7.69
CA ALA A 111 -2.31 -2.45 -7.36
C ALA A 111 -3.72 -1.96 -6.99
N THR A 112 -4.76 -2.46 -7.68
CA THR A 112 -6.16 -2.15 -7.34
C THR A 112 -6.54 -2.74 -5.98
N ALA A 113 -6.20 -4.00 -5.72
CA ALA A 113 -6.44 -4.67 -4.45
C ALA A 113 -5.69 -3.96 -3.30
N LEU A 114 -4.44 -3.55 -3.52
CA LEU A 114 -3.66 -2.76 -2.57
C LEU A 114 -4.29 -1.42 -2.27
N THR A 115 -4.76 -0.69 -3.28
CA THR A 115 -5.50 0.55 -3.06
C THR A 115 -6.73 0.31 -2.18
N ALA A 116 -7.53 -0.72 -2.48
CA ALA A 116 -8.72 -1.05 -1.69
C ALA A 116 -8.35 -1.42 -0.24
N MET A 117 -7.32 -2.25 -0.06
CA MET A 117 -6.85 -2.70 1.24
C MET A 117 -6.29 -1.54 2.08
N PHE A 118 -5.44 -0.69 1.50
CA PHE A 118 -4.92 0.49 2.20
C PHE A 118 -6.00 1.49 2.56
N THR A 119 -7.03 1.65 1.73
CA THR A 119 -8.22 2.43 2.06
C THR A 119 -8.99 1.80 3.21
N ALA A 120 -9.21 0.48 3.21
CA ALA A 120 -9.87 -0.22 4.31
C ALA A 120 -9.10 -0.07 5.64
N PHE A 121 -7.77 -0.08 5.59
CA PHE A 121 -6.93 0.14 6.77
C PHE A 121 -7.12 1.52 7.39
N LEU A 122 -7.57 2.54 6.66
CA LEU A 122 -7.86 3.86 7.25
C LEU A 122 -8.83 3.75 8.41
N ALA A 123 -9.86 2.90 8.32
CA ALA A 123 -10.81 2.69 9.40
C ALA A 123 -10.12 2.19 10.69
N GLY A 124 -9.20 1.22 10.55
CA GLY A 124 -8.39 0.74 11.68
C GLY A 124 -7.42 1.77 12.24
N HIS A 125 -6.83 2.61 11.39
CA HIS A 125 -5.95 3.68 11.83
C HIS A 125 -6.71 4.81 12.55
N VAL A 126 -7.94 5.12 12.12
CA VAL A 126 -8.82 6.06 12.81
C VAL A 126 -9.23 5.51 14.18
N ASP A 127 -9.66 4.26 14.26
CA ASP A 127 -9.99 3.61 15.54
C ASP A 127 -8.79 3.63 16.51
N ALA A 128 -7.61 3.27 16.02
CA ALA A 128 -6.37 3.32 16.79
C ALA A 128 -6.03 4.74 17.28
N LEU A 129 -6.27 5.76 16.44
CA LEU A 129 -6.05 7.16 16.80
C LEU A 129 -7.03 7.61 17.88
N VAL A 130 -8.32 7.30 17.74
CA VAL A 130 -9.35 7.60 18.74
C VAL A 130 -8.98 6.97 20.08
N LYS A 131 -8.60 5.69 20.09
CA LYS A 131 -8.13 4.98 21.30
C LYS A 131 -6.87 5.62 21.90
N ALA A 132 -5.93 6.05 21.07
CA ALA A 132 -4.70 6.70 21.53
C ALA A 132 -4.95 8.06 22.20
N TYR A 133 -6.00 8.79 21.81
CA TYR A 133 -6.41 10.03 22.47
C TYR A 133 -7.42 9.82 23.61
N GLY A 134 -7.96 8.61 23.75
CA GLY A 134 -8.86 8.22 24.83
C GLY A 134 -8.18 8.01 26.19
N PRO A 135 -8.95 7.54 27.20
CA PRO A 135 -8.51 7.40 28.59
C PRO A 135 -7.30 6.48 28.80
N GLN A 136 -7.15 5.46 27.93
CA GLN A 136 -6.09 4.46 28.00
C GLN A 136 -4.90 4.78 27.07
N GLY A 137 -4.90 5.99 26.50
CA GLY A 137 -3.90 6.45 25.55
C GLY A 137 -2.56 6.80 26.20
N THR A 138 -1.46 6.52 25.52
CA THR A 138 -0.10 6.96 25.95
C THR A 138 0.46 8.00 24.97
N PRO A 139 1.36 8.90 25.42
CA PRO A 139 2.00 9.89 24.52
C PRO A 139 2.69 9.23 23.31
N ARG A 140 3.30 8.06 23.53
CA ARG A 140 3.91 7.25 22.47
C ARG A 140 2.88 6.79 21.44
N ARG A 141 1.74 6.23 21.88
CA ARG A 141 0.65 5.79 20.98
C ARG A 141 0.09 6.97 20.18
N ARG A 142 -0.17 8.10 20.82
CA ARG A 142 -0.64 9.33 20.14
C ARG A 142 0.30 9.73 19.03
N LYS A 143 1.61 9.86 19.33
CA LYS A 143 2.62 10.21 18.33
C LYS A 143 2.63 9.22 17.15
N ILE A 144 2.63 7.92 17.44
CA ILE A 144 2.67 6.88 16.40
C ILE A 144 1.44 6.98 15.49
N HIS A 145 0.23 6.98 16.05
CA HIS A 145 -0.99 6.96 15.24
C HIS A 145 -1.26 8.29 14.52
N SER A 146 -0.86 9.43 15.11
CA SER A 146 -0.96 10.74 14.46
C SER A 146 -0.05 10.88 13.23
N ILE A 147 1.08 10.17 13.21
CA ILE A 147 1.97 10.12 12.03
C ILE A 147 1.48 9.07 11.02
N ARG A 148 1.01 7.91 11.52
CA ARG A 148 0.66 6.77 10.67
C ARG A 148 -0.56 7.05 9.79
N LEU A 149 -1.58 7.73 10.33
CA LEU A 149 -2.80 8.03 9.58
C LEU A 149 -2.55 8.89 8.32
N PRO A 150 -1.85 10.05 8.36
CA PRO A 150 -1.57 10.82 7.16
C PRO A 150 -0.61 10.14 6.19
N LEU A 151 0.31 9.28 6.67
CA LEU A 151 1.20 8.51 5.81
C LEU A 151 0.45 7.48 4.94
N GLN A 152 -0.77 7.10 5.32
CA GLN A 152 -1.59 6.17 4.56
C GLN A 152 -2.02 6.75 3.20
N ALA A 153 -2.27 8.06 3.10
CA ALA A 153 -2.70 8.69 1.85
C ALA A 153 -1.65 8.56 0.73
N PRO A 154 -0.36 8.94 0.94
CA PRO A 154 0.70 8.68 -0.04
C PRO A 154 0.76 7.23 -0.53
N LEU A 155 0.59 6.24 0.35
CA LEU A 155 0.60 4.82 -0.02
C LEU A 155 -0.57 4.44 -0.92
N ILE A 156 -1.78 4.94 -0.62
CA ILE A 156 -2.98 4.74 -1.44
C ILE A 156 -2.77 5.33 -2.84
N LEU A 157 -2.32 6.58 -2.92
CA LEU A 157 -2.06 7.26 -4.20
C LEU A 157 -0.96 6.56 -4.99
N TRP A 158 0.09 6.09 -4.32
CA TRP A 158 1.18 5.37 -4.95
C TRP A 158 0.70 4.03 -5.53
N ALA A 159 -0.03 3.23 -4.75
CA ALA A 159 -0.64 1.99 -5.22
C ALA A 159 -1.57 2.24 -6.42
N TRP A 160 -2.41 3.28 -6.36
CA TRP A 160 -3.30 3.62 -7.47
C TRP A 160 -2.56 3.94 -8.76
N ASN A 161 -1.45 4.68 -8.65
CA ASN A 161 -0.61 5.03 -9.81
C ASN A 161 0.04 3.81 -10.46
N LEU A 162 0.35 2.76 -9.70
CA LEU A 162 0.91 1.50 -10.24
C LEU A 162 -0.08 0.68 -11.09
N ARG A 163 -1.36 1.07 -11.15
CA ARG A 163 -2.36 0.46 -12.05
C ARG A 163 -2.15 0.81 -13.52
N LYS A 164 -1.41 1.90 -13.79
CA LYS A 164 -1.18 2.41 -15.15
C LYS A 164 -0.33 1.42 -15.94
N PRO A 165 -0.68 1.13 -17.21
CA PRO A 165 0.12 0.23 -18.03
C PRO A 165 1.51 0.83 -18.27
N VAL A 166 2.49 -0.06 -18.45
CA VAL A 166 3.80 0.30 -18.98
C VAL A 166 3.59 0.80 -20.40
N GLN A 167 3.79 2.10 -20.63
CA GLN A 167 3.77 2.65 -21.98
C GLN A 167 4.99 2.09 -22.72
N ARG A 168 4.74 1.18 -23.67
CA ARG A 168 5.75 0.79 -24.66
C ARG A 168 5.77 1.87 -25.74
N ALA A 169 6.96 2.30 -26.15
CA ALA A 169 7.09 3.23 -27.27
C ALA A 169 6.41 2.65 -28.52
N PRO A 170 5.75 3.48 -29.37
CA PRO A 170 5.23 3.02 -30.65
C PRO A 170 6.36 2.37 -31.45
N GLN A 171 6.12 1.17 -31.97
CA GLN A 171 7.03 0.53 -32.92
C GLN A 171 6.98 1.32 -34.23
N LEU A 172 7.90 2.28 -34.41
CA LEU A 172 8.19 2.89 -35.69
C LEU A 172 9.00 1.88 -36.51
N GLY A 173 8.32 1.00 -37.25
CA GLY A 173 9.01 0.03 -38.10
C GLY A 173 8.14 -1.15 -38.51
N GLY A 174 7.16 -0.91 -39.36
CA GLY A 174 6.35 -1.94 -40.01
C GLY A 174 6.03 -1.53 -41.45
N GLY A 175 7.06 -1.12 -42.18
CA GLY A 175 7.01 -0.97 -43.64
C GLY A 175 7.72 -2.14 -44.28
N VAL A 176 6.96 -3.07 -44.83
CA VAL A 176 7.33 -3.91 -45.98
C VAL A 176 6.10 -3.95 -46.88
#